data_AF-A0A8T5HVY7-F1
#
_entry.id   AF-A0A8T5HVY7-F1
#
_cell.length_a   1.000
_cell.length_b   1.000
_cell.length_c   1.000
_cell.angle_alpha   90.00
_cell.angle_beta   90.00
_cell.angle_gamma   90.00
#
_symmetry.space_group_name_H-M   'P 1'
#
loop_
_entity.id
_entity.type
_entity.pdbx_description
1 polymer ?
#
loop_
_entity_poly.entity_id
_entity_poly.type
_entity_poly.pdbx_seq_one_letter_code
_entity_poly.pdbx_strand_id
1 'polypeptide(L)'
;MGKQTVEALIEGGKATAAPPLGPALGPTGLNIGEVVAEINKKTAELKGMQVPIKVIIDTDTKEFTIEVGTPPAAALIRKEAGIDKGSSNPLTDKVADLKIEQIIKVAKIKESALLGADNKARAKEIVGTCQSMGVLVEGMDATAALQAIDDGRFDEKITSGKTELSEEELKAQEEEKIRLQEEMEKRRSEFEAKGKDILAKFKEDTKKSRKAMEEAGIPMPIINELAPEEKAEGAAPAK
;
A
#
# COMPACT_ATOMS: atom_id res chain seq x y z
N MET A 1 -14.50 31.16 18.17
CA MET A 1 -14.01 30.67 16.88
C MET A 1 -14.02 29.16 16.92
N GLY A 2 -15.18 28.57 16.65
CA GLY A 2 -15.34 27.12 16.61
C GLY A 2 -14.81 26.60 15.28
N LYS A 3 -13.58 26.08 15.26
CA LYS A 3 -13.08 25.34 14.09
C LYS A 3 -13.39 23.87 14.29
N GLN A 4 -14.25 23.32 13.46
CA GLN A 4 -14.49 21.87 13.42
C GLN A 4 -13.60 21.27 12.35
N THR A 5 -12.81 20.25 12.70
CA THR A 5 -12.00 19.51 11.73
C THR A 5 -12.63 18.14 11.53
N VAL A 6 -12.95 17.84 10.27
CA VAL A 6 -13.48 16.55 9.86
C VAL A 6 -12.39 15.81 9.07
N GLU A 7 -12.00 14.63 9.53
CA GLU A 7 -11.03 13.79 8.85
C GLU A 7 -11.75 12.66 8.11
N ALA A 8 -11.42 12.47 6.83
CA ALA A 8 -11.99 11.41 6.01
C ALA A 8 -10.91 10.73 5.17
N LEU A 9 -11.00 9.41 5.01
CA LEU A 9 -10.17 8.65 4.10
C LEU A 9 -10.94 8.40 2.81
N ILE A 10 -10.41 8.86 1.68
CA ILE A 10 -11.07 8.74 0.38
C ILE A 10 -10.10 8.24 -0.70
N GLU A 11 -10.63 7.57 -1.71
CA GLU A 11 -9.84 7.20 -2.89
C GLU A 11 -9.66 8.44 -3.80
N GLY A 12 -8.40 8.77 -4.09
CA GLY A 12 -8.05 9.89 -4.94
C GLY A 12 -8.73 9.80 -6.30
N GLY A 13 -9.26 10.93 -6.77
CA GLY A 13 -9.94 11.08 -8.06
C GLY A 13 -11.26 10.30 -8.23
N LYS A 14 -11.74 9.59 -7.20
CA LYS A 14 -13.06 8.95 -7.14
C LYS A 14 -13.80 9.30 -5.85
N ALA A 15 -13.64 10.51 -5.35
CA ALA A 15 -14.41 10.97 -4.20
C ALA A 15 -15.91 11.00 -4.56
N THR A 16 -16.73 10.40 -3.72
CA THR A 16 -18.20 10.40 -3.84
C THR A 16 -18.83 10.90 -2.55
N ALA A 17 -20.05 11.43 -2.62
CA ALA A 17 -20.82 11.87 -1.45
C ALA A 17 -21.34 10.71 -0.57
N ALA A 18 -20.73 9.53 -0.70
CA ALA A 18 -21.11 8.29 -0.03
C ALA A 18 -20.72 8.32 1.49
N PRO A 19 -20.97 7.24 2.26
CA PRO A 19 -20.81 7.20 3.72
C PRO A 19 -19.51 7.76 4.36
N PRO A 20 -18.33 7.80 3.71
CA PRO A 20 -17.16 8.43 4.35
C PRO A 20 -17.25 9.96 4.49
N LEU A 21 -17.98 10.65 3.60
CA LEU A 21 -18.08 12.13 3.61
C LEU A 21 -19.46 12.63 4.00
N GLY A 22 -20.53 11.92 3.61
CA GLY A 22 -21.92 12.35 3.84
C GLY A 22 -22.29 12.57 5.31
N PRO A 23 -22.12 11.56 6.20
CA PRO A 23 -22.36 11.70 7.64
C PRO A 23 -21.40 12.66 8.34
N ALA A 24 -20.17 12.75 7.85
CA ALA A 24 -19.11 13.55 8.45
C ALA A 24 -19.30 15.06 8.19
N LEU A 25 -19.82 15.42 7.01
CA LEU A 25 -20.11 16.80 6.61
C LEU A 25 -21.59 17.19 6.77
N GLY A 26 -22.49 16.22 6.89
CA GLY A 26 -23.93 16.44 7.08
C GLY A 26 -24.31 17.42 8.22
N PRO A 27 -23.75 17.31 9.44
CA PRO A 27 -24.10 18.22 10.53
C PRO A 27 -23.52 19.64 10.37
N THR A 28 -22.61 19.85 9.41
CA THR A 28 -21.89 21.11 9.21
C THR A 28 -22.60 22.06 8.23
N GLY A 29 -23.62 21.59 7.52
CA GLY A 29 -24.44 22.42 6.63
C GLY A 29 -23.73 22.91 5.35
N LEU A 30 -22.61 22.28 4.98
CA LEU A 30 -21.83 22.59 3.78
C LEU A 30 -22.39 21.91 2.53
N ASN A 31 -22.08 22.48 1.36
CA ASN A 31 -22.38 21.84 0.08
C ASN A 31 -21.40 20.68 -0.18
N ILE A 32 -21.85 19.46 0.09
CA ILE A 32 -21.05 18.23 -0.06
C ILE A 32 -20.55 18.08 -1.51
N GLY A 33 -21.33 18.51 -2.51
CA GLY A 33 -20.96 18.41 -3.92
C GLY A 33 -19.74 19.27 -4.28
N GLU A 34 -19.65 20.48 -3.74
CA GLU A 34 -18.51 21.39 -3.94
C GLU A 34 -17.24 20.86 -3.27
N VAL A 35 -17.37 20.34 -2.04
CA VAL A 35 -16.24 19.73 -1.32
C VAL A 35 -15.70 18.52 -2.08
N VAL A 36 -16.58 17.64 -2.59
CA VAL A 36 -16.19 16.47 -3.38
C VAL A 36 -15.52 16.87 -4.70
N ALA A 37 -16.01 17.90 -5.38
CA ALA A 37 -15.41 18.39 -6.62
C ALA A 37 -14.00 18.96 -6.40
N GLU A 38 -13.83 19.78 -5.36
CA GLU A 38 -12.53 20.38 -5.01
C GLU A 38 -11.52 19.31 -4.57
N ILE A 39 -11.98 18.30 -3.82
CA ILE A 39 -11.17 17.12 -3.46
C ILE A 39 -10.73 16.36 -4.71
N ASN A 40 -11.64 16.07 -5.64
CA ASN A 40 -11.31 15.34 -6.87
C ASN A 40 -10.31 16.11 -7.75
N LYS A 41 -10.39 17.45 -7.76
CA LYS A 41 -9.45 18.31 -8.46
C LYS A 41 -8.05 18.23 -7.84
N LYS A 42 -7.94 18.33 -6.51
CA LYS A 42 -6.65 18.25 -5.79
C LYS A 42 -6.06 16.84 -5.76
N THR A 43 -6.88 15.79 -5.86
CA THR A 43 -6.45 14.39 -5.81
C THR A 43 -6.38 13.71 -7.18
N ALA A 44 -6.52 14.47 -8.28
CA ALA A 44 -6.54 13.93 -9.64
C ALA A 44 -5.25 13.17 -10.02
N GLU A 45 -4.11 13.57 -9.46
CA GLU A 45 -2.80 12.95 -9.68
C GLU A 45 -2.60 11.68 -8.81
N LEU A 46 -3.41 11.54 -7.77
CA LEU A 46 -3.39 10.45 -6.81
C LEU A 46 -4.51 9.43 -7.05
N LYS A 47 -5.00 9.34 -8.30
CA LYS A 47 -6.07 8.43 -8.70
C LYS A 47 -5.80 7.00 -8.26
N GLY A 48 -6.76 6.42 -7.55
CA GLY A 48 -6.71 5.03 -7.09
C GLY A 48 -5.90 4.79 -5.80
N MET A 49 -5.38 5.83 -5.16
CA MET A 49 -4.73 5.73 -3.85
C MET A 49 -5.65 6.27 -2.76
N GLN A 50 -5.61 5.66 -1.57
CA GLN A 50 -6.32 6.20 -0.40
C GLN A 50 -5.56 7.42 0.12
N VAL A 51 -6.24 8.56 0.22
CA VAL A 51 -5.66 9.83 0.66
C VAL A 51 -6.46 10.34 1.87
N PRO A 52 -5.80 10.62 3.00
CA PRO A 52 -6.47 11.26 4.13
C PRO A 52 -6.70 12.73 3.82
N ILE A 53 -7.90 13.22 4.10
CA ILE A 53 -8.30 14.61 3.88
C ILE A 53 -8.80 15.19 5.19
N LYS A 54 -8.35 16.40 5.49
CA LYS A 54 -8.87 17.21 6.58
C LYS A 54 -9.69 18.36 6.01
N VAL A 55 -10.95 18.42 6.41
CA VAL A 55 -11.83 19.53 6.10
C VAL A 55 -11.97 20.36 7.37
N ILE A 56 -11.34 21.53 7.37
CA ILE A 56 -11.43 22.50 8.46
C ILE A 56 -12.60 23.41 8.14
N ILE A 57 -13.56 23.47 9.06
CA ILE A 57 -14.83 24.17 8.89
C ILE A 57 -14.91 25.23 9.98
N ASP A 58 -15.12 26.47 9.56
CA ASP A 58 -15.42 27.55 10.49
C ASP A 58 -16.93 27.59 10.74
N THR A 59 -17.35 27.33 11.97
CA THR A 59 -18.77 27.29 12.33
C THR A 59 -19.44 28.67 12.25
N ASP A 60 -18.65 29.74 12.24
CA ASP A 60 -19.13 31.12 12.29
C ASP A 60 -19.29 31.70 10.86
N THR A 61 -18.33 31.43 9.96
CA THR A 61 -18.36 31.91 8.56
C THR A 61 -18.87 30.89 7.54
N LYS A 62 -19.06 29.62 7.95
CA LYS A 62 -19.36 28.47 7.07
C LYS A 62 -18.33 28.27 5.96
N GLU A 63 -17.15 28.84 6.12
CA GLU A 63 -16.04 28.63 5.20
C GLU A 63 -15.38 27.28 5.48
N PHE A 64 -14.98 26.61 4.41
CA PHE A 64 -14.30 25.32 4.49
C PHE A 64 -12.93 25.41 3.83
N THR A 65 -11.91 24.88 4.52
CA THR A 65 -10.56 24.71 3.99
C THR A 65 -10.28 23.23 3.87
N ILE A 66 -9.92 22.78 2.67
CA ILE A 66 -9.58 21.39 2.39
C ILE A 66 -8.07 21.26 2.36
N GLU A 67 -7.53 20.57 3.35
CA GLU A 67 -6.15 20.12 3.40
C GLU A 67 -6.08 18.65 2.98
N VAL A 68 -5.42 18.42 1.84
CA VAL A 68 -5.16 17.07 1.34
C VAL A 68 -3.85 16.60 1.97
N GLY A 69 -3.92 15.55 2.77
CA GLY A 69 -2.72 14.92 3.31
C GLY A 69 -1.97 14.14 2.23
N THR A 70 -0.72 13.78 2.52
CA THR A 70 0.01 12.84 1.65
C THR A 70 -0.58 11.43 1.78
N PRO A 71 -0.64 10.65 0.68
CA PRO A 71 -1.06 9.26 0.75
C PRO A 71 -0.14 8.42 1.66
N PRO A 72 -0.62 7.25 2.14
CA PRO A 72 0.21 6.28 2.84
C PRO A 72 1.43 5.90 2.01
N ALA A 73 2.59 5.76 2.66
CA ALA A 73 3.83 5.33 1.99
C ALA A 73 3.62 3.99 1.25
N ALA A 74 2.84 3.08 1.85
CA ALA A 74 2.48 1.81 1.22
C ALA A 74 1.76 1.96 -0.12
N ALA A 75 0.89 2.96 -0.28
CA ALA A 75 0.18 3.19 -1.54
C ALA A 75 1.11 3.74 -2.64
N LEU A 76 2.05 4.62 -2.27
CA LEU A 76 3.07 5.13 -3.18
C LEU A 76 4.04 4.04 -3.63
N ILE A 77 4.49 3.21 -2.69
CA ILE A 77 5.35 2.05 -2.96
C ILE A 77 4.63 1.08 -3.91
N ARG A 78 3.34 0.79 -3.69
CA ARG A 78 2.54 -0.06 -4.59
C ARG A 78 2.48 0.47 -6.01
N LYS A 79 2.32 1.79 -6.18
CA LYS A 79 2.28 2.44 -7.49
C LYS A 79 3.60 2.32 -8.24
N GLU A 80 4.73 2.55 -7.56
CA GLU A 80 6.06 2.43 -8.17
C GLU A 80 6.46 0.96 -8.40
N ALA A 81 6.03 0.06 -7.52
CA ALA A 81 6.24 -1.38 -7.64
C ALA A 81 5.30 -2.02 -8.69
N GLY A 82 4.16 -1.39 -9.00
CA GLY A 82 3.16 -1.95 -9.90
C GLY A 82 2.41 -3.15 -9.32
N ILE A 83 2.24 -3.20 -7.99
CA ILE A 83 1.58 -4.29 -7.29
C ILE A 83 0.28 -3.82 -6.60
N ASP A 84 -0.79 -4.59 -6.69
CA ASP A 84 -2.07 -4.25 -6.05
C ASP A 84 -2.10 -4.60 -4.56
N LYS A 85 -1.43 -5.69 -4.19
CA LYS A 85 -1.36 -6.21 -2.81
C LYS A 85 0.09 -6.40 -2.37
N GLY A 86 0.36 -6.08 -1.10
CA GLY A 86 1.64 -6.38 -0.48
C GLY A 86 1.78 -7.86 -0.13
N SER A 87 2.97 -8.26 0.34
CA SER A 87 3.23 -9.62 0.77
C SER A 87 2.37 -10.02 1.97
N SER A 88 1.88 -11.26 1.98
CA SER A 88 1.22 -11.85 3.15
C SER A 88 2.23 -12.26 4.22
N ASN A 89 3.45 -12.64 3.82
CA ASN A 89 4.59 -12.93 4.69
C ASN A 89 5.84 -12.20 4.18
N PRO A 90 6.12 -10.98 4.66
CA PRO A 90 7.21 -10.13 4.14
C PRO A 90 8.62 -10.74 4.26
N LEU A 91 8.80 -11.70 5.17
CA LEU A 91 10.07 -12.39 5.39
C LEU A 91 10.36 -13.45 4.31
N THR A 92 9.34 -14.18 3.86
CA THR A 92 9.49 -15.33 2.96
C THR A 92 9.11 -15.00 1.52
N ASP A 93 8.08 -14.17 1.34
CA ASP A 93 7.50 -13.85 0.05
C ASP A 93 7.84 -12.41 -0.31
N LYS A 94 8.77 -12.25 -1.26
CA LYS A 94 9.12 -10.95 -1.81
C LYS A 94 8.24 -10.68 -3.02
N VAL A 95 7.53 -9.55 -3.01
CA VAL A 95 6.48 -9.25 -3.99
C VAL A 95 6.92 -8.28 -5.08
N ALA A 96 7.98 -7.50 -4.84
CA ALA A 96 8.55 -6.58 -5.80
C ALA A 96 9.97 -6.22 -5.41
N ASP A 97 10.72 -5.68 -6.37
CA ASP A 97 11.98 -4.99 -6.14
C ASP A 97 11.85 -3.52 -6.59
N LEU A 98 12.42 -2.61 -5.80
CA LEU A 98 12.44 -1.18 -6.08
C LEU A 98 13.87 -0.65 -6.11
N LYS A 99 14.12 0.27 -7.03
CA LYS A 99 15.40 0.99 -7.08
C LYS A 99 15.43 2.11 -6.05
N ILE A 100 16.64 2.49 -5.65
CA ILE A 100 16.85 3.58 -4.67
C ILE A 100 16.30 4.92 -5.17
N GLU A 101 16.28 5.13 -6.48
CA GLU A 101 15.73 6.34 -7.13
C GLU A 101 14.22 6.45 -6.95
N GLN A 102 13.49 5.34 -7.03
CA GLN A 102 12.06 5.30 -6.77
C GLN A 102 11.76 5.59 -5.30
N ILE A 103 12.59 5.07 -4.40
CA ILE A 103 12.50 5.37 -2.97
C ILE A 103 12.71 6.85 -2.69
N ILE A 104 13.71 7.48 -3.33
CA ILE A 104 13.96 8.92 -3.22
C ILE A 104 12.77 9.72 -3.77
N LYS A 105 12.20 9.31 -4.91
CA LYS A 105 11.01 9.94 -5.50
C LYS A 105 9.81 9.86 -4.55
N VAL A 106 9.56 8.69 -3.96
CA VAL A 106 8.49 8.50 -2.96
C VAL A 106 8.75 9.35 -1.70
N ALA A 107 10.00 9.42 -1.24
CA ALA A 107 10.39 10.23 -0.10
C ALA A 107 10.17 11.73 -0.34
N LYS A 108 10.46 12.23 -1.55
CA LYS A 108 10.19 13.62 -1.96
C LYS A 108 8.68 13.92 -2.01
N ILE A 109 7.88 13.01 -2.58
CA ILE A 109 6.41 13.17 -2.62
C ILE A 109 5.82 13.22 -1.20
N LYS A 110 6.37 12.42 -0.29
CA LYS A 110 5.90 12.31 1.09
C LYS A 110 6.62 13.27 2.06
N GLU A 111 7.46 14.18 1.57
CA GLU A 111 8.35 15.01 2.38
C GLU A 111 7.62 15.73 3.53
N SER A 112 6.43 16.28 3.28
CA SER A 112 5.65 17.01 4.30
C SER A 112 5.12 16.15 5.45
N ALA A 113 5.13 14.82 5.30
CA ALA A 113 4.63 13.87 6.30
C ALA A 113 5.73 12.98 6.90
N LEU A 114 6.98 13.08 6.43
CA LEU A 114 8.13 12.36 6.98
C LEU A 114 8.79 13.19 8.08
N LEU A 115 9.36 12.51 9.08
CA LEU A 115 10.01 13.15 10.23
C LEU A 115 11.53 13.29 10.04
N GLY A 116 12.10 12.59 9.07
CA GLY A 116 13.52 12.61 8.77
C GLY A 116 14.03 14.02 8.47
N ALA A 117 15.07 14.42 9.20
CA ALA A 117 15.75 15.70 9.02
C ALA A 117 16.44 15.81 7.65
N ASP A 118 17.02 14.69 7.18
CA ASP A 118 17.76 14.61 5.92
C ASP A 118 17.04 13.72 4.91
N ASN A 119 17.32 13.93 3.62
CA ASN A 119 16.83 13.06 2.54
C ASN A 119 17.23 11.59 2.74
N LYS A 120 18.38 11.35 3.37
CA LYS A 120 18.84 10.01 3.76
C LYS A 120 17.94 9.39 4.82
N ALA A 121 17.60 10.13 5.88
CA ALA A 121 16.70 9.66 6.93
C ALA A 121 15.30 9.39 6.38
N ARG A 122 14.80 10.26 5.50
CA ARG A 122 13.52 10.08 4.80
C ARG A 122 13.50 8.85 3.91
N ALA A 123 14.58 8.59 3.17
CA ALA A 123 14.70 7.38 2.36
C ALA A 123 14.64 6.11 3.25
N LYS A 124 15.28 6.12 4.42
CA LYS A 124 15.21 5.00 5.38
C LYS A 124 13.80 4.74 5.90
N GLU A 125 13.01 5.77 6.17
CA GLU A 125 11.61 5.59 6.58
C GLU A 125 10.79 4.87 5.50
N ILE A 126 11.04 5.19 4.23
CA ILE A 126 10.40 4.50 3.10
C ILE A 126 10.92 3.06 2.96
N VAL A 127 12.22 2.82 3.11
CA VAL A 127 12.80 1.45 3.11
C VAL A 127 12.23 0.60 4.24
N GLY A 128 12.01 1.18 5.42
CA GLY A 128 11.33 0.50 6.52
C GLY A 128 9.91 0.06 6.15
N THR A 129 9.19 0.90 5.40
CA THR A 129 7.86 0.54 4.89
C THR A 129 7.93 -0.59 3.85
N CYS A 130 8.96 -0.58 2.98
CA CYS A 130 9.21 -1.68 2.03
C CYS A 130 9.43 -3.02 2.76
N GLN A 131 10.11 -3.02 3.91
CA GLN A 131 10.31 -4.22 4.72
C GLN A 131 8.98 -4.86 5.14
N SER A 132 8.03 -4.06 5.66
CA SER A 132 6.73 -4.56 6.11
C SER A 132 5.84 -5.03 4.94
N MET A 133 6.15 -4.64 3.71
CA MET A 133 5.42 -5.04 2.51
C MET A 133 6.06 -6.20 1.76
N GLY A 134 7.27 -6.62 2.14
CA GLY A 134 8.03 -7.65 1.42
C GLY A 134 8.58 -7.15 0.09
N VAL A 135 8.99 -5.89 0.02
CA VAL A 135 9.60 -5.29 -1.17
C VAL A 135 11.12 -5.24 -0.98
N LEU A 136 11.85 -5.74 -1.97
CA LEU A 136 13.30 -5.68 -2.05
C LEU A 136 13.75 -4.29 -2.52
N VAL A 137 14.99 -3.94 -2.21
CA VAL A 137 15.60 -2.69 -2.64
C VAL A 137 16.92 -2.98 -3.33
N GLU A 138 17.02 -2.72 -4.63
CA GLU A 138 18.20 -3.04 -5.47
C GLU A 138 18.60 -4.53 -5.31
N GLY A 139 17.60 -5.43 -5.26
CA GLY A 139 17.80 -6.87 -5.03
C GLY A 139 18.26 -7.25 -3.63
N MET A 140 18.34 -6.30 -2.69
CA MET A 140 18.72 -6.52 -1.29
C MET A 140 17.51 -6.54 -0.36
N ASP A 141 17.62 -7.30 0.73
CA ASP A 141 16.67 -7.20 1.84
C ASP A 141 16.70 -5.79 2.46
N ALA A 142 15.54 -5.33 2.95
CA ALA A 142 15.42 -3.99 3.52
C ALA A 142 16.44 -3.71 4.64
N THR A 143 16.81 -4.70 5.46
CA THR A 143 17.86 -4.56 6.49
C THR A 143 19.23 -4.30 5.87
N ALA A 144 19.59 -5.04 4.81
CA ALA A 144 20.84 -4.84 4.10
C ALA A 144 20.84 -3.52 3.33
N ALA A 145 19.70 -3.11 2.78
CA ALA A 145 19.54 -1.80 2.15
C ALA A 145 19.70 -0.65 3.16
N LEU A 146 19.15 -0.77 4.38
CA LEU A 146 19.35 0.22 5.45
C LEU A 146 20.83 0.35 5.83
N GLN A 147 21.53 -0.78 5.96
CA GLN A 147 22.98 -0.80 6.21
C GLN A 147 23.76 -0.17 5.05
N ALA A 148 23.44 -0.50 3.80
CA ALA A 148 24.09 0.08 2.64
C ALA A 148 23.85 1.60 2.52
N ILE A 149 22.66 2.08 2.93
CA ILE A 149 22.39 3.51 3.06
C ILE A 149 23.28 4.09 4.17
N ASP A 150 23.39 3.45 5.34
CA ASP A 150 24.26 3.89 6.43
C ASP A 150 25.74 3.97 6.02
N ASP A 151 26.23 2.97 5.29
CA ASP A 151 27.57 2.90 4.72
C ASP A 151 27.85 3.95 3.64
N GLY A 152 26.82 4.71 3.24
CA GLY A 152 26.94 5.81 2.29
C GLY A 152 27.04 5.37 0.82
N ARG A 153 26.76 4.11 0.50
CA ARG A 153 26.79 3.60 -0.90
C ARG A 153 25.86 4.36 -1.86
N PHE A 154 24.82 5.00 -1.33
CA PHE A 154 23.82 5.70 -2.11
C PHE A 154 23.82 7.22 -1.88
N ASP A 155 24.78 7.76 -1.13
CA ASP A 155 24.82 9.19 -0.77
C ASP A 155 24.98 10.08 -2.02
N GLU A 156 25.67 9.61 -3.07
CA GLU A 156 25.73 10.32 -4.37
C GLU A 156 24.37 10.35 -5.10
N LYS A 157 23.60 9.26 -5.05
CA LYS A 157 22.25 9.20 -5.65
C LYS A 157 21.25 10.06 -4.86
N ILE A 158 21.34 10.05 -3.53
CA ILE A 158 20.51 10.86 -2.63
C ILE A 158 20.82 12.35 -2.79
N THR A 159 22.10 12.71 -2.92
CA THR A 159 22.55 14.10 -3.08
C THR A 159 22.33 14.64 -4.50
N SER A 160 22.52 13.82 -5.54
CA SER A 160 22.33 14.24 -6.93
C SER A 160 20.86 14.46 -7.30
N GLY A 161 19.93 13.95 -6.49
CA GLY A 161 18.50 14.22 -6.64
C GLY A 161 17.89 13.69 -7.95
N LYS A 162 18.61 12.83 -8.69
CA LYS A 162 18.13 12.19 -9.92
C LYS A 162 16.90 11.35 -9.58
N THR A 163 15.75 11.83 -10.02
CA THR A 163 14.42 11.23 -9.86
C THR A 163 13.94 10.53 -11.14
N GLU A 164 14.78 10.53 -12.17
CA GLU A 164 14.47 9.97 -13.48
C GLU A 164 15.30 8.71 -13.68
N LEU A 165 14.62 7.57 -13.66
CA LEU A 165 15.19 6.33 -14.15
C LEU A 165 15.43 6.50 -15.65
N SER A 166 16.63 6.21 -16.11
CA SER A 166 16.90 6.11 -17.55
C SER A 166 15.99 5.03 -18.17
N GLU A 167 15.57 5.18 -19.42
CA GLU A 167 14.69 4.22 -20.12
C GLU A 167 15.23 2.77 -20.09
N GLU A 168 16.55 2.63 -19.99
CA GLU A 168 17.27 1.36 -19.88
C GLU A 168 17.08 0.70 -18.49
N GLU A 169 16.99 1.51 -17.43
CA GLU A 169 16.78 1.04 -16.06
C GLU A 169 15.33 0.62 -15.80
N LEU A 170 14.37 1.23 -16.52
CA LEU A 170 12.97 0.84 -16.55
C LEU A 170 12.78 -0.51 -17.24
N LYS A 171 13.44 -0.74 -18.38
CA LYS A 171 13.42 -2.03 -19.08
C LYS A 171 14.03 -3.15 -18.24
N ALA A 172 15.18 -2.89 -17.60
CA ALA A 172 15.79 -3.85 -16.68
C ALA A 172 14.86 -4.17 -15.49
N GLN A 173 14.16 -3.18 -14.96
CA GLN A 173 13.16 -3.40 -13.90
C GLN A 173 11.92 -4.16 -14.38
N GLU A 174 11.45 -3.93 -15.61
CA GLU A 174 10.33 -4.66 -16.18
C GLU A 174 10.71 -6.13 -16.43
N GLU A 175 11.89 -6.40 -16.97
CA GLU A 175 12.42 -7.76 -17.12
C GLU A 175 12.62 -8.45 -15.77
N GLU A 176 13.16 -7.75 -14.78
CA GLU A 176 13.32 -8.26 -13.42
C GLU A 176 11.97 -8.50 -12.75
N LYS A 177 10.99 -7.61 -12.93
CA LYS A 177 9.60 -7.81 -12.47
C LYS A 177 8.94 -9.02 -13.12
N ILE A 178 9.12 -9.22 -14.43
CA ILE A 178 8.58 -10.39 -15.14
C ILE A 178 9.23 -11.66 -14.59
N ARG A 179 10.55 -11.67 -14.42
CA ARG A 179 11.27 -12.81 -13.83
C ARG A 179 10.82 -13.11 -12.41
N LEU A 180 10.66 -12.08 -11.56
CA LEU A 180 10.15 -12.22 -10.20
C LEU A 180 8.70 -12.73 -10.22
N GLN A 181 7.85 -12.23 -11.11
CA GLN A 181 6.48 -12.73 -11.27
C GLN A 181 6.45 -14.20 -11.69
N GLU A 182 7.28 -14.61 -12.65
CA GLU A 182 7.39 -16.00 -13.07
C GLU A 182 7.93 -16.92 -11.96
N GLU A 183 8.92 -16.48 -11.19
CA GLU A 183 9.42 -17.24 -10.03
C GLU A 183 8.35 -17.35 -8.94
N MET A 184 7.59 -16.28 -8.72
CA MET A 184 6.49 -16.25 -7.77
C MET A 184 5.29 -17.09 -8.23
N GLU A 185 4.98 -17.14 -9.52
CA GLU A 185 3.96 -18.04 -10.08
C GLU A 185 4.36 -19.51 -9.97
N LYS A 186 5.64 -19.83 -10.22
CA LYS A 186 6.17 -21.18 -9.98
C LYS A 186 6.07 -21.57 -8.50
N ARG A 187 6.52 -20.71 -7.58
CA ARG A 187 6.36 -20.94 -6.14
C ARG A 187 4.89 -21.07 -5.75
N ARG A 188 4.01 -20.21 -6.26
CA ARG A 188 2.55 -20.28 -6.03
C ARG A 188 1.99 -21.62 -6.51
N SER A 189 2.41 -22.10 -7.68
CA SER A 189 1.98 -23.41 -8.21
C SER A 189 2.46 -24.58 -7.34
N GLU A 190 3.66 -24.50 -6.76
CA GLU A 190 4.18 -25.48 -5.81
C GLU A 190 3.41 -25.47 -4.49
N PHE A 191 3.08 -24.29 -3.97
CA PHE A 191 2.24 -24.14 -2.78
C PHE A 191 0.80 -24.59 -3.02
N GLU A 192 0.25 -24.34 -4.21
CA GLU A 192 -1.06 -24.86 -4.61
C GLU A 192 -1.06 -26.38 -4.75
N ALA A 193 -0.01 -26.97 -5.30
CA ALA A 193 0.15 -28.43 -5.39
C ALA A 193 0.22 -29.05 -3.98
N LYS A 194 1.02 -28.48 -3.08
CA LYS A 194 1.09 -28.90 -1.67
C LYS A 194 -0.26 -28.73 -0.97
N GLY A 195 -0.98 -27.64 -1.24
CA GLY A 195 -2.32 -27.39 -0.71
C GLY A 195 -3.33 -28.41 -1.19
N LYS A 196 -3.32 -28.75 -2.48
CA LYS A 196 -4.17 -29.81 -3.07
C LYS A 196 -3.85 -31.19 -2.52
N ASP A 197 -2.58 -31.51 -2.30
CA ASP A 197 -2.18 -32.78 -1.67
C ASP A 197 -2.65 -32.87 -0.21
N ILE A 198 -2.60 -31.77 0.55
CA ILE A 198 -3.12 -31.71 1.92
C ILE A 198 -4.65 -31.81 1.91
N LEU A 199 -5.33 -31.11 1.00
CA LEU A 199 -6.78 -31.20 0.84
C LEU A 199 -7.23 -32.62 0.47
N ALA A 200 -6.48 -33.31 -0.39
CA ALA A 200 -6.75 -34.70 -0.78
C ALA A 200 -6.53 -35.70 0.37
N LYS A 201 -5.66 -35.38 1.34
CA LYS A 201 -5.44 -36.20 2.54
C LYS A 201 -6.52 -36.01 3.60
N PHE A 202 -7.19 -34.85 3.64
CA PHE A 202 -8.16 -34.48 4.68
C PHE A 202 -9.59 -34.26 4.14
N LYS A 203 -9.97 -35.00 3.08
CA LYS A 203 -11.22 -34.96 2.28
C LYS A 203 -12.58 -34.65 2.94
N GLU A 204 -12.70 -34.58 4.26
CA GLU A 204 -13.97 -34.31 4.98
C GLU A 204 -13.88 -33.21 6.06
N ASP A 205 -12.69 -32.74 6.46
CA ASP A 205 -12.54 -31.72 7.51
C ASP A 205 -11.87 -30.46 6.93
N THR A 206 -12.66 -29.52 6.41
CA THR A 206 -12.20 -28.20 5.93
C THR A 206 -11.41 -27.45 7.00
N LYS A 207 -11.81 -27.59 8.28
CA LYS A 207 -11.14 -26.94 9.42
C LYS A 207 -9.76 -27.52 9.74
N LYS A 208 -9.58 -28.84 9.61
CA LYS A 208 -8.27 -29.49 9.80
C LYS A 208 -7.37 -29.30 8.58
N SER A 209 -7.95 -29.32 7.38
CA SER A 209 -7.23 -29.05 6.14
C SER A 209 -6.63 -27.64 6.13
N ARG A 210 -7.41 -26.63 6.58
CA ARG A 210 -6.95 -25.24 6.69
C ARG A 210 -5.80 -25.10 7.67
N LYS A 211 -5.92 -25.73 8.85
CA LYS A 211 -4.87 -25.71 9.87
C LYS A 211 -3.60 -26.45 9.40
N ALA A 212 -3.74 -27.56 8.68
CA ALA A 212 -2.62 -28.28 8.10
C ALA A 212 -1.96 -27.51 6.95
N MET A 213 -2.72 -26.76 6.15
CA MET A 213 -2.19 -25.86 5.12
C MET A 213 -1.48 -24.63 5.72
N GLU A 214 -1.99 -24.11 6.84
CA GLU A 214 -1.35 -23.04 7.62
C GLU A 214 -0.05 -23.51 8.29
N GLU A 215 -0.05 -24.71 8.90
CA GLU A 215 1.14 -25.36 9.45
C GLU A 215 2.18 -25.72 8.38
N ALA A 216 1.75 -25.97 7.14
CA ALA A 216 2.62 -26.21 5.99
C ALA A 216 3.19 -24.92 5.36
N GLY A 217 2.86 -23.74 5.93
CA GLY A 217 3.39 -22.45 5.47
C GLY A 217 2.80 -21.96 4.16
N ILE A 218 1.62 -22.45 3.75
CA ILE A 218 0.94 -21.96 2.55
C ILE A 218 0.34 -20.58 2.86
N PRO A 219 0.58 -19.56 2.02
CA PRO A 219 -0.02 -18.24 2.21
C PRO A 219 -1.56 -18.31 2.30
N MET A 220 -2.14 -17.61 3.29
CA MET A 220 -3.59 -17.53 3.52
C MET A 220 -4.45 -17.25 2.28
N PRO A 221 -4.01 -16.46 1.28
CA PRO A 221 -4.77 -16.26 0.04
C PRO A 221 -5.03 -17.57 -0.72
N ILE A 222 -4.03 -18.45 -0.81
CA ILE A 222 -4.11 -19.74 -1.52
C ILE A 222 -4.97 -20.72 -0.73
N ILE A 223 -4.83 -20.72 0.61
CA ILE A 223 -5.67 -21.53 1.50
C ILE A 223 -7.15 -21.18 1.33
N ASN A 224 -7.47 -19.89 1.26
CA ASN A 224 -8.84 -19.43 1.06
C ASN A 224 -9.40 -19.76 -0.34
N GLU A 225 -8.55 -19.86 -1.36
CA GLU A 225 -8.93 -20.32 -2.70
C GLU A 225 -9.16 -21.84 -2.76
N LEU A 226 -8.34 -22.63 -2.07
CA LEU A 226 -8.41 -24.10 -2.09
C LEU A 226 -9.41 -24.69 -1.10
N ALA A 227 -9.63 -24.02 0.04
CA ALA A 227 -10.59 -24.38 1.06
C ALA A 227 -11.33 -23.11 1.54
N PRO A 228 -12.25 -22.58 0.71
CA PRO A 228 -13.05 -21.43 1.10
C PRO A 228 -13.77 -21.73 2.42
N GLU A 229 -13.70 -20.79 3.35
CA GLU A 229 -14.46 -20.84 4.60
C GLU A 229 -15.93 -21.06 4.24
N GLU A 230 -16.55 -22.15 4.71
CA GLU A 230 -18.00 -22.24 4.69
C GLU A 230 -18.50 -21.02 5.46
N LYS A 231 -19.07 -20.06 4.73
CA LYS A 231 -19.88 -19.01 5.33
C LYS A 231 -20.90 -19.73 6.19
N ALA A 232 -20.88 -19.47 7.49
CA ALA A 232 -22.06 -19.69 8.31
C ALA A 232 -23.20 -18.87 7.68
N GLU A 233 -24.02 -19.52 6.85
CA GLU A 233 -25.38 -19.07 6.60
C GLU A 233 -26.05 -18.94 7.98
N GLY A 234 -26.42 -17.72 8.36
CA GLY A 234 -27.21 -17.48 9.56
C GLY A 234 -26.64 -16.49 10.60
N ALA A 235 -25.93 -15.43 10.19
CA ALA A 235 -25.94 -14.20 11.00
C ALA A 235 -27.03 -13.28 10.45
N ALA A 236 -28.18 -13.29 11.12
CA ALA A 236 -29.35 -12.48 10.84
C ALA A 236 -29.01 -10.98 10.65
N PRO A 237 -29.82 -10.23 9.86
CA PRO A 237 -29.75 -8.78 9.85
C PRO A 237 -30.24 -8.28 11.22
N ALA A 238 -29.31 -7.78 12.04
CA ALA A 238 -29.67 -7.08 13.26
C ALA A 238 -30.19 -5.69 12.88
N LYS A 239 -31.43 -5.44 13.33
CA LYS A 239 -32.16 -4.17 13.27
C LYS A 239 -31.38 -2.99 13.87
#